data_AF-A0A918C2N1-F1
#
_entry.id   AF-A0A918C2N1-F1
#
_cell.length_a   1.000
_cell.length_b   1.000
_cell.length_c   1.000
_cell.angle_alpha   90.00
_cell.angle_beta   90.00
_cell.angle_gamma   90.00
#
_symmetry.space_group_name_H-M   'P 1'
#
loop_
_entity.id
_entity.type
_entity.pdbx_description
1 polymer ?
#
loop_
_entity_poly.entity_id
_entity_poly.type
_entity_poly.pdbx_seq_one_letter_code
_entity_poly.pdbx_strand_id
1 'polypeptide(L)'
;MHAVVVWWDLEGSGQTVESLRGFLRDEAVDRFSRAEGLRLKFWISDTAAQRWGAVLLWESAEAAAAPLPSRAAELIGRPPSVRLAFDVEATAEGVHTVAALAGRGIALETPAG
;
A
#
# COMPACT_ATOMS: atom_id res chain seq x y z
N MET A 1 11.46 -10.67 -9.68
CA MET A 1 10.69 -9.67 -8.92
C MET A 1 9.32 -9.51 -9.56
N HIS A 2 8.31 -9.21 -8.76
CA HIS A 2 6.94 -9.09 -9.22
C HIS A 2 6.26 -7.88 -8.57
N ALA A 3 5.56 -7.07 -9.34
CA ALA A 3 4.89 -5.86 -8.87
C ALA A 3 3.37 -6.06 -8.87
N VAL A 4 2.72 -5.66 -7.78
CA VAL A 4 1.27 -5.67 -7.64
C VAL A 4 0.78 -4.26 -7.36
N VAL A 5 -0.19 -3.80 -8.14
CA VAL A 5 -0.91 -2.55 -7.90
C VAL A 5 -2.35 -2.88 -7.57
N VAL A 6 -2.84 -2.37 -6.45
CA VAL A 6 -4.24 -2.51 -6.02
C VAL A 6 -4.85 -1.13 -5.79
N TRP A 7 -6.09 -0.97 -6.20
CA TRP A 7 -6.81 0.30 -6.13
C TRP A 7 -8.28 0.06 -5.79
N TRP A 8 -8.81 0.89 -4.90
CA TRP A 8 -10.20 0.94 -4.49
C TRP A 8 -10.78 2.30 -4.82
N ASP A 9 -11.97 2.27 -5.37
CA ASP A 9 -12.86 3.42 -5.37
C ASP A 9 -13.54 3.52 -4.00
N LEU A 10 -13.49 4.70 -3.37
CA LEU A 10 -14.12 4.95 -2.07
C LEU A 10 -15.55 5.49 -2.21
N GLU A 11 -16.02 5.85 -3.40
CA GLU A 11 -17.34 6.42 -3.61
C GLU A 11 -18.44 5.46 -3.10
N GLY A 12 -19.26 5.95 -2.17
CA GLY A 12 -20.31 5.16 -1.55
C GLY A 12 -19.83 4.05 -0.59
N SER A 13 -18.54 3.99 -0.23
CA SER A 13 -18.05 3.06 0.82
C SER A 13 -18.27 3.58 2.25
N GLY A 14 -18.52 4.89 2.40
CA GLY A 14 -18.50 5.55 3.71
C GLY A 14 -17.10 5.80 4.28
N GLN A 15 -16.04 5.34 3.59
CA GLN A 15 -14.64 5.64 3.91
C GLN A 15 -14.15 6.85 3.09
N THR A 16 -13.21 7.60 3.67
CA THR A 16 -12.44 8.64 2.98
C THR A 16 -10.94 8.36 3.08
N VAL A 17 -10.15 9.02 2.22
CA VAL A 17 -8.67 8.99 2.29
C VAL A 17 -8.18 9.38 3.68
N GLU A 18 -8.79 10.37 4.31
CA GLU A 18 -8.44 10.85 5.66
C GLU A 18 -8.73 9.80 6.73
N SER A 19 -9.89 9.13 6.67
CA SER A 19 -10.25 8.07 7.61
C SER A 19 -9.30 6.87 7.51
N LEU A 20 -8.96 6.46 6.29
CA LEU A 20 -8.03 5.36 6.03
C LEU A 20 -6.58 5.72 6.41
N ARG A 21 -6.21 6.99 6.32
CA ARG A 21 -4.92 7.50 6.81
C ARG A 21 -4.78 7.36 8.32
N GLY A 22 -5.84 7.66 9.07
CA GLY A 22 -5.88 7.43 10.52
C GLY A 22 -5.63 5.97 10.86
N PHE A 23 -6.34 5.05 10.20
CA PHE A 23 -6.14 3.62 10.36
C PHE A 23 -4.70 3.15 10.05
N LEU A 24 -4.12 3.66 8.95
CA LEU A 24 -2.76 3.35 8.53
C LEU A 24 -1.71 3.60 9.62
N ARG A 25 -1.90 4.68 10.37
CA ARG A 25 -0.98 5.13 11.44
C ARG A 25 -0.93 4.14 12.59
N ASP A 26 -2.07 3.53 12.92
CA ASP A 26 -2.24 2.77 14.16
C ASP A 26 -1.96 1.26 13.98
N GLU A 27 -2.17 0.69 12.78
CA GLU A 27 -2.19 -0.78 12.62
C GLU A 27 -1.35 -1.36 11.46
N ALA A 28 -0.90 -0.57 10.49
CA ALA A 28 -0.54 -1.15 9.19
C ALA A 28 0.96 -1.44 8.98
N VAL A 29 1.89 -0.71 9.61
CA VAL A 29 3.32 -0.81 9.25
C VAL A 29 3.96 -2.12 9.74
N ASP A 30 3.71 -2.52 10.99
CA ASP A 30 4.34 -3.70 11.61
C ASP A 30 3.86 -5.05 11.05
N ARG A 31 2.66 -5.08 10.44
CA ARG A 31 2.08 -6.31 9.91
C ARG A 31 2.67 -6.69 8.55
N PHE A 32 2.94 -5.69 7.69
CA PHE A 32 3.50 -5.95 6.36
C PHE A 32 5.03 -6.07 6.37
N SER A 33 5.72 -5.53 7.37
CA SER A 33 7.18 -5.68 7.50
C SER A 33 7.64 -7.12 7.75
N ARG A 34 6.71 -8.04 8.07
CA ARG A 34 6.97 -9.46 8.31
C ARG A 34 6.53 -10.38 7.17
N ALA A 35 5.99 -9.84 6.08
CA ALA A 35 5.56 -10.65 4.94
C ALA A 35 6.79 -11.18 4.19
N GLU A 36 6.92 -12.50 4.12
CA GLU A 36 8.03 -13.15 3.43
C GLU A 36 8.03 -12.82 1.92
N GLY A 37 9.19 -12.48 1.39
CA GLY A 37 9.37 -12.08 -0.01
C GLY A 37 8.80 -10.70 -0.38
N LEU A 38 8.18 -9.95 0.54
CA LEU A 38 7.73 -8.59 0.29
C LEU A 38 8.90 -7.61 0.43
N ARG A 39 9.40 -7.11 -0.70
CA ARG A 39 10.56 -6.21 -0.75
C ARG A 39 10.22 -4.77 -0.39
N LEU A 40 9.04 -4.30 -0.82
CA LEU A 40 8.53 -2.96 -0.51
C LEU A 40 7.02 -2.95 -0.66
N LYS A 41 6.33 -2.32 0.30
CA LYS A 41 4.93 -1.92 0.14
C LYS A 41 4.80 -0.47 0.53
N PHE A 42 4.14 0.31 -0.33
CA PHE A 42 3.76 1.67 0.00
C PHE A 42 2.31 1.92 -0.38
N TRP A 43 1.66 2.70 0.46
CA TRP A 43 0.27 3.10 0.27
C TRP A 43 0.21 4.39 -0.54
N ILE A 44 -0.82 4.48 -1.35
CA ILE A 44 -1.05 5.58 -2.28
C ILE A 44 -2.51 5.98 -2.19
N SER A 45 -2.78 7.26 -2.41
CA SER A 45 -4.14 7.79 -2.37
C SER A 45 -4.30 8.91 -3.38
N ASP A 46 -5.52 9.06 -3.89
CA ASP A 46 -5.95 10.17 -4.71
C ASP A 46 -7.15 10.82 -4.04
N THR A 47 -6.92 11.94 -3.34
CA THR A 47 -7.99 12.63 -2.61
C THR A 47 -9.01 13.27 -3.53
N ALA A 48 -8.60 13.71 -4.73
CA ALA A 48 -9.50 14.36 -5.68
C ALA A 48 -10.51 13.36 -6.26
N ALA A 49 -10.05 12.16 -6.60
CA ALA A 49 -10.90 11.09 -7.11
C ALA A 49 -11.45 10.16 -6.01
N GLN A 50 -11.16 10.43 -4.73
CA GLN A 50 -11.52 9.57 -3.58
C GLN A 50 -11.12 8.10 -3.79
N ARG A 51 -9.82 7.87 -4.00
CA ARG A 51 -9.30 6.53 -4.20
C ARG A 51 -8.16 6.19 -3.26
N TRP A 52 -8.08 4.91 -2.93
CA TRP A 52 -7.08 4.36 -2.03
C TRP A 52 -6.41 3.15 -2.67
N GLY A 53 -5.12 2.97 -2.45
CA GLY A 53 -4.41 1.86 -3.06
C GLY A 53 -3.11 1.52 -2.37
N ALA A 54 -2.45 0.51 -2.93
CA ALA A 54 -1.09 0.16 -2.56
C ALA A 54 -0.32 -0.36 -3.77
N VAL A 55 0.98 -0.10 -3.78
CA VAL A 55 1.94 -0.79 -4.63
C VAL A 55 2.76 -1.73 -3.77
N LEU A 56 2.95 -2.95 -4.25
CA LEU A 56 3.75 -3.98 -3.61
C LEU A 56 4.80 -4.47 -4.61
N LEU A 57 6.06 -4.49 -4.18
CA LEU A 57 7.16 -5.12 -4.87
C LEU A 57 7.56 -6.38 -4.12
N TRP A 58 7.56 -7.50 -4.83
CA TRP A 58 7.87 -8.82 -4.32
C TRP A 58 9.15 -9.37 -4.97
N GLU A 59 9.85 -10.23 -4.23
CA GLU A 59 11.04 -10.92 -4.72
C GLU A 59 10.70 -11.88 -5.88
N SER A 60 9.53 -12.52 -5.83
CA SER A 60 9.05 -13.44 -6.86
C SER A 60 7.53 -13.39 -7.06
N ALA A 61 7.04 -14.03 -8.14
CA ALA A 61 5.61 -14.15 -8.41
C ALA A 61 4.93 -15.11 -7.41
N GLU A 62 5.63 -16.15 -6.96
CA GLU A 62 5.16 -17.09 -5.95
C GLU A 62 4.92 -16.39 -4.61
N ALA A 63 5.85 -15.52 -4.18
CA ALA A 63 5.67 -14.71 -2.98
C ALA A 63 4.45 -13.77 -3.11
N ALA A 64 4.24 -13.19 -4.29
CA ALA A 64 3.10 -12.31 -4.57
C ALA A 64 1.74 -13.02 -4.61
N ALA A 65 1.73 -14.35 -4.81
CA ALA A 65 0.53 -15.17 -4.81
C ALA A 65 0.06 -15.55 -3.39
N ALA A 66 0.92 -15.38 -2.38
CA ALA A 66 0.57 -15.67 -1.00
C ALA A 66 -0.60 -14.77 -0.53
N PRO A 67 -1.57 -15.30 0.23
CA PRO A 67 -2.67 -14.51 0.77
C PRO A 67 -2.13 -13.41 1.70
N LEU A 68 -2.35 -12.16 1.32
CA LEU A 68 -2.13 -11.03 2.23
C LEU A 68 -3.43 -10.68 2.94
N PRO A 69 -3.39 -10.40 4.26
CA PRO A 69 -4.52 -9.82 4.96
C PRO A 69 -4.91 -8.49 4.29
N SER A 70 -6.10 -8.41 3.70
CA SER A 70 -6.59 -7.18 3.06
C SER A 70 -7.54 -6.43 3.98
N ARG A 71 -6.99 -5.90 5.09
CA ARG A 71 -7.78 -5.11 6.04
C ARG A 71 -8.39 -3.85 5.39
N ALA A 72 -7.77 -3.33 4.33
CA ALA A 72 -8.36 -2.27 3.51
C ALA A 72 -9.67 -2.73 2.85
N ALA A 73 -9.73 -3.95 2.28
CA ALA A 73 -10.96 -4.47 1.71
C ALA A 73 -12.06 -4.67 2.77
N GLU A 74 -11.69 -5.06 3.99
CA GLU A 74 -12.63 -5.18 5.11
C GLU A 74 -13.19 -3.81 5.53
N LEU A 75 -12.34 -2.79 5.67
CA LEU A 75 -12.75 -1.43 6.07
C LEU A 75 -13.57 -0.72 4.98
N ILE A 76 -13.17 -0.88 3.72
CA ILE A 76 -13.85 -0.30 2.56
C ILE A 76 -15.14 -1.10 2.24
N GLY A 77 -15.24 -2.34 2.72
CA GLY A 77 -16.41 -3.20 2.55
C GLY A 77 -16.52 -3.85 1.17
N ARG A 78 -15.45 -3.85 0.37
CA ARG A 78 -15.43 -4.42 -1.00
C ARG A 78 -14.04 -4.77 -1.50
N PRO A 79 -13.92 -5.69 -2.49
CA PRO A 79 -12.66 -5.95 -3.18
C PRO A 79 -12.16 -4.71 -3.95
N PRO A 80 -10.85 -4.67 -4.29
CA PRO A 80 -10.31 -3.60 -5.12
C PRO A 80 -10.98 -3.57 -6.49
N SER A 81 -11.26 -2.36 -6.99
CA SER A 81 -11.78 -2.16 -8.35
C SER A 81 -10.71 -2.39 -9.41
N VAL A 82 -9.43 -2.23 -9.04
CA VAL A 82 -8.30 -2.54 -9.92
C VAL A 82 -7.30 -3.40 -9.15
N ARG A 83 -6.90 -4.50 -9.78
CA ARG A 83 -5.75 -5.30 -9.35
C ARG A 83 -4.92 -5.66 -10.58
N LEU A 84 -3.70 -5.17 -10.62
CA LEU A 84 -2.74 -5.44 -11.69
C LEU A 84 -1.49 -6.12 -11.12
N ALA A 85 -0.87 -6.97 -11.93
CA ALA A 85 0.25 -7.81 -11.57
C ALA A 85 1.22 -7.85 -12.76
N PHE A 86 2.51 -7.66 -12.50
CA PHE A 86 3.54 -7.49 -13.54
C PHE A 86 4.84 -8.15 -13.14
N ASP A 87 5.55 -8.70 -14.12
CA ASP A 87 6.97 -9.00 -13.93
C ASP A 87 7.78 -7.70 -14.01
N VAL A 88 8.78 -7.60 -13.12
CA VAL A 88 9.64 -6.42 -13.04
C VAL A 88 10.90 -6.68 -13.85
N GLU A 89 11.00 -6.03 -14.99
CA GLU A 89 12.11 -6.20 -15.93
C GLU A 89 13.44 -5.64 -15.40
N ALA A 90 13.40 -4.48 -14.76
CA ALA A 90 14.59 -3.84 -14.16
C ALA A 90 14.20 -2.86 -13.05
N THR A 91 15.14 -2.58 -12.16
CA THR A 91 15.01 -1.58 -11.08
C THR A 91 16.23 -0.67 -11.05
N ALA A 92 16.01 0.60 -10.73
CA ALA A 92 17.09 1.56 -10.50
C ALA A 92 16.78 2.38 -9.25
N GLU A 93 17.82 2.69 -8.48
CA GLU A 93 17.74 3.64 -7.36
C GLU A 93 18.48 4.91 -7.73
N GLY A 94 17.87 6.07 -7.49
CA GLY A 94 18.51 7.37 -7.71
C GLY A 94 19.47 7.73 -6.56
N VAL A 95 20.12 8.89 -6.66
CA VAL A 95 20.89 9.46 -5.55
C VAL A 95 19.92 9.93 -4.46
N HIS A 96 19.98 9.32 -3.29
CA HIS A 96 19.07 9.60 -2.18
C HIS A 96 19.81 9.61 -0.83
N THR A 97 19.27 10.34 0.15
CA THR A 97 19.81 10.41 1.51
C THR A 97 19.02 9.55 2.50
N VAL A 98 17.81 9.12 2.13
CA VAL A 98 16.93 8.30 2.97
C VAL A 98 17.09 6.83 2.57
N ALA A 99 17.90 6.08 3.32
CA ALA A 99 18.20 4.68 3.00
C ALA A 99 17.02 3.71 3.23
N ALA A 100 16.16 3.99 4.22
CA ALA A 100 15.01 3.13 4.56
C ALA A 100 13.68 3.87 4.35
N LEU A 101 12.82 3.28 3.52
CA LEU A 101 11.47 3.78 3.24
C LEU A 101 10.42 3.28 4.26
N ALA A 102 10.72 2.25 5.04
CA ALA A 102 9.83 1.75 6.07
C ALA A 102 9.56 2.83 7.14
N GLY A 103 8.31 2.93 7.60
CA GLY A 103 7.91 3.91 8.62
C GLY A 103 7.86 5.36 8.12
N ARG A 104 7.77 5.59 6.80
CA ARG A 104 7.69 6.92 6.18
C ARG A 104 6.36 7.11 5.45
N GLY A 105 5.91 8.37 5.33
CA GLY A 105 4.76 8.78 4.52
C GLY A 105 3.76 9.65 5.27
N ILE A 106 2.84 10.28 4.53
CA ILE A 106 1.87 11.29 5.04
C ILE A 106 1.03 10.76 6.21
N ALA A 107 0.75 9.45 6.25
CA ALA A 107 0.00 8.84 7.36
C ALA A 107 0.75 8.86 8.70
N LEU A 108 2.09 8.88 8.67
CA LEU A 108 2.97 8.75 9.83
C LEU A 108 3.57 10.09 10.26
N GLU A 109 3.30 11.16 9.52
CA GLU A 109 3.65 12.51 9.91
C GLU A 109 2.80 12.95 11.12
N THR A 110 3.44 13.59 12.11
CA THR A 110 2.72 14.19 13.23
C THR A 110 1.95 15.40 12.71
N PRO A 111 0.63 15.53 12.98
CA PRO A 111 -0.11 16.73 12.62
C PRO A 111 0.58 17.95 13.24
N ALA A 112 0.83 19.00 12.47
CA ALA A 112 1.18 20.28 13.04
C ALA A 112 0.02 20.70 13.96
N GLY A 113 0.31 20.85 15.25
CA GLY A 113 -0.65 21.31 16.25
C GLY A 113 -1.11 22.74 16.03
#